data_AF-A0A699I7M9-F1
#
_entry.id   AF-A0A699I7M9-F1
#
_cell.length_a   1.000
_cell.length_b   1.000
_cell.length_c   1.000
_cell.angle_alpha   90.00
_cell.angle_beta   90.00
_cell.angle_gamma   90.00
#
_symmetry.space_group_name_H-M   'P 1'
#
loop_
_entity.id
_entity.type
_entity.pdbx_description
1 polymer ?
#
loop_
_entity_poly.entity_id
_entity_poly.type
_entity_poly.pdbx_seq_one_letter_code
_entity_poly.pdbx_strand_id
1 'polypeptide(L)'
;MTTLAEFMIIADADNRPPMLEKSMYDSWKSRMELYIENRENERMILNSVLNGPLVWPTVAQEDGTTMTRKYKELLVSEKLQADCDLKATNIVLQGLLPDVYAIVNHYKYAKDI
;
A
#
# COMPACT_ATOMS: atom_id res chain seq x y z
N MET A 1 -11.28 -0.97 14.96
CA MET A 1 -10.39 -1.41 13.87
C MET A 1 -10.09 -0.16 13.08
N THR A 2 -8.97 0.50 13.39
CA THR A 2 -8.65 1.81 12.83
C THR A 2 -8.11 1.63 11.41
N THR A 3 -8.73 2.29 10.44
CA THR A 3 -8.38 2.18 9.02
C THR A 3 -7.13 3.00 8.69
N LEU A 4 -6.48 2.70 7.57
CA LEU A 4 -5.34 3.49 7.08
C LEU A 4 -5.72 4.98 6.93
N ALA A 5 -6.96 5.26 6.57
CA ALA A 5 -7.51 6.62 6.47
C ALA A 5 -7.60 7.33 7.83
N GLU A 6 -7.90 6.61 8.92
CA GLU A 6 -7.99 7.20 10.26
C GLU A 6 -6.61 7.49 10.87
N PHE A 7 -5.59 6.68 10.58
CA PHE A 7 -4.20 7.00 10.94
C PHE A 7 -3.67 8.25 10.22
N MET A 8 -4.12 8.49 8.98
CA MET A 8 -3.77 9.69 8.22
C MET A 8 -4.43 10.96 8.76
N ILE A 9 -5.51 10.85 9.54
CA ILE A 9 -6.21 11.98 10.18
C ILE A 9 -5.59 12.33 11.55
N ILE A 10 -5.05 11.37 12.29
CA ILE A 10 -4.45 11.62 13.62
C ILE A 10 -3.07 12.30 13.51
N ALA A 11 -2.33 12.04 12.42
CA ALA A 11 -1.04 12.68 12.14
C ALA A 11 -1.14 14.17 11.70
N ASP A 12 -2.32 14.79 11.85
CA ASP A 12 -2.69 16.12 11.35
C ASP A 12 -2.26 17.30 12.25
N ALA A 13 -1.70 17.05 13.42
CA ALA A 13 -1.26 18.12 14.32
C ALA A 13 0.12 18.69 13.91
N ASP A 14 0.06 19.81 13.19
CA ASP A 14 1.06 20.89 13.09
C ASP A 14 2.33 20.76 12.23
N ASN A 15 2.73 19.59 11.72
CA ASN A 15 4.01 19.45 10.97
C ASN A 15 3.90 18.75 9.60
N ARG A 16 2.86 19.03 8.81
CA ARG A 16 2.68 18.40 7.49
C ARG A 16 3.81 18.79 6.52
N PRO A 17 4.49 17.82 5.88
CA PRO A 17 5.19 18.06 4.63
C PRO A 17 4.17 18.47 3.56
N PRO A 18 4.50 19.42 2.67
CA PRO A 18 3.53 20.07 1.79
C PRO A 18 2.69 19.07 0.97
N MET A 19 3.25 17.93 0.57
CA MET A 19 2.55 16.92 -0.24
C MET A 19 1.43 16.13 0.47
N LEU A 20 1.32 16.26 1.80
CA LEU A 20 0.20 15.70 2.57
C LEU A 20 -0.90 16.74 2.83
N GLU A 21 -0.77 17.97 2.35
CA GLU A 21 -1.85 18.95 2.40
C GLU A 21 -3.04 18.42 1.60
N LYS A 22 -4.26 18.46 2.17
CA LYS A 22 -5.46 17.91 1.53
C LYS A 22 -5.73 18.53 0.15
N SER A 23 -5.32 19.78 -0.05
CA SER A 23 -5.36 20.52 -1.31
C SER A 23 -4.44 19.94 -2.40
N MET A 24 -3.38 19.21 -2.02
CA MET A 24 -2.40 18.62 -2.93
C MET A 24 -2.67 17.14 -3.24
N TYR A 25 -3.68 16.54 -2.61
CA TYR A 25 -4.05 15.13 -2.82
C TYR A 25 -4.41 14.84 -4.28
N ASP A 26 -5.21 15.71 -4.91
CA ASP A 26 -5.59 15.55 -6.32
C ASP A 26 -4.36 15.65 -7.24
N SER A 27 -3.40 16.53 -6.92
CA SER A 27 -2.15 16.66 -7.68
C SER A 27 -1.26 15.42 -7.53
N TRP A 28 -1.12 14.91 -6.31
CA TRP A 28 -0.40 13.67 -6.04
C TRP A 28 -1.05 12.48 -6.76
N LYS A 29 -2.37 12.38 -6.70
CA LYS A 29 -3.16 11.33 -7.36
C LYS A 29 -2.94 11.36 -8.88
N SER A 30 -3.07 12.53 -9.52
CA SER A 30 -2.82 12.65 -10.97
C SER A 30 -1.37 12.31 -11.36
N ARG A 31 -0.39 12.67 -10.53
CA ARG A 31 1.02 12.28 -10.77
C ARG A 31 1.22 10.77 -10.67
N MET A 32 0.57 10.11 -9.70
CA MET A 32 0.63 8.66 -9.55
C MET A 32 -0.06 7.95 -10.71
N GLU A 33 -1.23 8.42 -11.13
CA GLU A 33 -1.95 7.88 -12.29
C GLU A 33 -1.08 7.96 -13.56
N LEU A 34 -0.54 9.14 -13.90
CA LEU A 34 0.35 9.32 -15.06
C LEU A 34 1.62 8.46 -15.00
N TYR A 35 2.18 8.28 -13.81
CA TYR A 35 3.35 7.43 -13.61
C TYR A 35 3.06 5.94 -13.80
N ILE A 36 1.85 5.50 -13.44
CA ILE A 36 1.40 4.11 -13.56
C ILE A 36 0.93 3.78 -14.98
N GLU A 37 0.30 4.72 -15.70
CA GLU A 37 -0.15 4.56 -17.10
C GLU A 37 0.98 4.13 -18.06
N ASN A 38 2.24 4.44 -17.73
CA ASN A 38 3.38 4.05 -18.55
C ASN A 38 4.00 2.69 -18.15
N ARG A 39 3.34 1.91 -17.28
CA ARG A 39 3.86 0.64 -16.75
C ARG A 39 3.06 -0.56 -17.21
N GLU A 40 3.76 -1.69 -17.37
CA GLU A 40 3.09 -2.98 -17.54
C GLU A 40 2.17 -3.28 -16.36
N ASN A 41 1.00 -3.86 -16.66
CA ASN A 41 -0.05 -4.15 -15.69
C ASN A 41 -0.60 -2.90 -14.97
N GLU A 42 -0.61 -1.75 -15.65
CA GLU A 42 -1.10 -0.45 -15.14
C GLU A 42 -2.38 -0.58 -14.31
N ARG A 43 -3.38 -1.34 -14.81
CA ARG A 43 -4.69 -1.48 -14.17
C ARG A 43 -4.59 -2.24 -12.86
N MET A 44 -3.77 -3.28 -12.81
CA MET A 44 -3.57 -4.06 -11.59
C MET A 44 -2.82 -3.23 -10.56
N ILE A 45 -1.77 -2.53 -10.98
CA ILE A 45 -0.98 -1.65 -10.10
C ILE A 45 -1.86 -0.51 -9.54
N LEU A 46 -2.63 0.17 -10.40
CA LEU A 46 -3.54 1.24 -9.99
C LEU A 46 -4.59 0.72 -9.01
N ASN A 47 -5.19 -0.43 -9.30
CA ASN A 47 -6.16 -1.06 -8.41
C ASN A 47 -5.53 -1.36 -7.03
N SER A 48 -4.30 -1.86 -6.98
CA SER A 48 -3.58 -2.12 -5.73
C SER A 48 -3.18 -0.85 -4.98
N VAL A 49 -2.90 0.26 -5.68
CA VAL A 49 -2.66 1.57 -5.03
C VAL A 49 -3.94 2.11 -4.40
N LEU A 50 -5.07 2.01 -5.11
CA LEU A 50 -6.34 2.58 -4.66
C LEU A 50 -7.02 1.74 -3.57
N ASN A 51 -7.00 0.42 -3.71
CA ASN A 51 -7.72 -0.50 -2.82
C ASN A 51 -6.81 -1.23 -1.83
N GLY A 52 -5.49 -1.04 -1.94
CA GLY A 52 -4.49 -1.78 -1.19
C GLY A 52 -4.10 -3.12 -1.85
N PRO A 53 -3.00 -3.74 -1.38
CA PRO A 53 -2.57 -5.05 -1.86
C PRO A 53 -3.60 -6.12 -1.55
N LEU A 54 -3.68 -7.14 -2.40
CA LEU A 54 -4.64 -8.22 -2.23
C LEU A 54 -4.23 -9.11 -1.03
N VAL A 55 -5.22 -9.72 -0.36
CA VAL A 55 -4.95 -10.64 0.76
C VAL A 55 -4.11 -11.80 0.25
N TRP A 56 -2.98 -12.04 0.91
CA TRP A 56 -2.08 -13.13 0.52
C TRP A 56 -2.80 -14.48 0.58
N PRO A 57 -2.69 -15.35 -0.44
CA PRO A 57 -3.43 -16.61 -0.48
C PRO A 57 -3.08 -17.54 0.71
N THR A 58 -4.13 -17.99 1.39
CA THR A 58 -4.07 -18.99 2.48
C THR A 58 -4.80 -20.26 2.09
N VAL A 59 -4.32 -21.41 2.58
CA VAL A 59 -4.98 -22.71 2.46
C VAL A 59 -5.38 -23.17 3.86
N ALA A 60 -6.62 -23.62 4.00
CA ALA A 60 -7.06 -24.30 5.21
C ALA A 60 -6.57 -25.76 5.16
N GLN A 61 -5.85 -26.16 6.20
CA GLN A 61 -5.44 -27.54 6.41
C GLN A 61 -6.56 -28.33 7.09
N GLU A 62 -6.49 -29.66 7.03
CA GLU A 62 -7.48 -30.57 7.62
C GLU A 62 -7.59 -30.44 9.16
N ASP A 63 -6.53 -29.95 9.81
CA ASP A 63 -6.49 -29.69 11.25
C ASP A 63 -7.14 -28.35 11.66
N GLY A 64 -7.71 -27.62 10.69
CA GLY A 64 -8.34 -26.32 10.90
C GLY A 64 -7.37 -25.14 10.94
N THR A 65 -6.06 -25.37 10.79
CA THR A 65 -5.08 -24.29 10.69
C THR A 65 -5.07 -23.68 9.29
N THR A 66 -4.84 -22.36 9.19
CA THR A 66 -4.64 -21.69 7.91
C THR A 66 -3.16 -21.48 7.68
N MET A 67 -2.63 -22.06 6.59
CA MET A 67 -1.25 -21.80 6.17
C MET A 67 -1.20 -20.88 4.96
N THR A 68 -0.35 -19.88 5.07
CA THR A 68 0.00 -18.95 4.01
C THR A 68 0.84 -19.67 2.96
N ARG A 69 0.43 -19.65 1.68
CA ARG A 69 1.20 -20.30 0.60
C ARG A 69 2.54 -19.61 0.39
N LYS A 70 3.59 -20.37 0.06
CA LYS A 70 4.85 -19.77 -0.39
C LYS A 70 4.68 -19.22 -1.80
N TYR A 71 5.44 -18.18 -2.14
CA TYR A 71 5.39 -17.59 -3.49
C TYR A 71 5.54 -18.64 -4.61
N LYS A 72 6.43 -19.62 -4.46
CA LYS A 72 6.64 -20.68 -5.47
C LYS A 72 5.40 -21.52 -5.74
N GLU A 73 4.54 -21.69 -4.73
CA GLU A 73 3.31 -22.50 -4.74
C GLU A 73 2.10 -21.73 -5.28
N LEU A 74 2.25 -20.41 -5.51
CA LEU A 74 1.21 -19.58 -6.10
C LEU A 74 1.00 -19.89 -7.59
N LEU A 75 -0.26 -19.77 -8.01
CA LEU A 75 -0.64 -19.79 -9.42
C LEU A 75 0.00 -18.61 -10.17
N VAL A 76 0.07 -18.72 -11.50
CA VAL A 76 0.66 -17.67 -12.35
C VAL A 76 -0.06 -16.33 -12.15
N SER A 77 -1.38 -16.33 -12.04
CA SER A 77 -2.18 -15.12 -11.79
C SER A 77 -1.96 -14.54 -10.39
N GLU A 78 -1.83 -15.39 -9.37
CA GLU A 78 -1.54 -14.97 -7.98
C GLU A 78 -0.15 -14.34 -7.87
N LYS A 79 0.85 -14.93 -8.56
CA LYS A 79 2.21 -14.35 -8.65
C LYS A 79 2.20 -13.00 -9.34
N LEU A 80 1.51 -12.90 -10.48
CA LEU A 80 1.38 -11.65 -11.21
C LEU A 80 0.75 -10.55 -10.34
N GLN A 81 -0.30 -10.89 -9.59
CA GLN A 81 -0.94 -9.96 -8.66
C GLN A 81 0.03 -9.55 -7.53
N ALA A 82 0.70 -10.50 -6.89
CA ALA A 82 1.68 -10.22 -5.83
C ALA A 82 2.82 -9.32 -6.32
N ASP A 83 3.30 -9.53 -7.54
CA ASP A 83 4.32 -8.68 -8.17
C ASP A 83 3.78 -7.26 -8.43
N CYS A 84 2.52 -7.13 -8.85
CA CYS A 84 1.87 -5.83 -9.03
C CYS A 84 1.63 -5.12 -7.69
N ASP A 85 1.25 -5.84 -6.65
CA ASP A 85 1.07 -5.32 -5.28
C ASP A 85 2.39 -4.81 -4.71
N LEU A 86 3.48 -5.53 -4.95
CA LEU A 86 4.83 -5.10 -4.57
C LEU A 86 5.25 -3.83 -5.34
N LYS A 87 4.97 -3.77 -6.65
CA LYS A 87 5.22 -2.56 -7.46
C LYS A 87 4.39 -1.39 -6.93
N ALA A 88 3.09 -1.58 -6.68
CA ALA A 88 2.21 -0.56 -6.12
C ALA A 88 2.75 -0.03 -4.79
N THR A 89 3.15 -0.93 -3.89
CA THR A 89 3.77 -0.57 -2.60
C THR A 89 5.02 0.27 -2.82
N ASN A 90 5.94 -0.15 -3.69
CA ASN A 90 7.14 0.61 -3.99
C ASN A 90 6.84 1.99 -4.59
N ILE A 91 5.83 2.10 -5.46
CA ILE A 91 5.42 3.39 -6.06
C ILE A 91 4.88 4.33 -4.99
N VAL A 92 4.01 3.84 -4.10
CA VAL A 92 3.52 4.62 -2.97
C VAL A 92 4.68 5.08 -2.10
N LEU A 93 5.62 4.18 -1.75
CA LEU A 93 6.77 4.52 -0.92
C LEU A 93 7.73 5.53 -1.58
N GLN A 94 7.97 5.43 -2.89
CA GLN A 94 8.74 6.43 -3.65
C GLN A 94 8.02 7.77 -3.78
N GLY A 95 6.68 7.71 -3.78
CA GLY A 95 5.79 8.85 -3.74
C GLY A 95 5.62 9.48 -2.37
N LEU A 96 6.22 8.92 -1.32
CA LEU A 96 6.21 9.49 0.02
C LEU A 96 7.54 10.20 0.27
N LEU A 97 7.48 11.35 0.94
CA LEU A 97 8.69 12.03 1.38
C LEU A 97 9.47 11.13 2.35
N PRO A 98 10.82 11.12 2.32
CA PRO A 98 11.65 10.28 3.19
C PRO A 98 11.27 10.36 4.67
N ASP A 99 10.85 11.55 5.13
CA ASP A 99 10.42 11.79 6.50
C ASP A 99 9.11 11.05 6.84
N VAL A 100 8.15 11.02 5.91
CA VAL A 100 6.88 10.29 6.07
C VAL A 100 7.12 8.78 6.03
N TYR A 101 7.99 8.33 5.13
CA TYR A 101 8.42 6.93 5.05
C TYR A 101 9.10 6.47 6.35
N ALA A 102 9.98 7.29 6.93
CA ALA A 102 10.64 7.01 8.19
C ALA A 102 9.64 6.94 9.35
N ILE A 103 8.68 7.88 9.42
CA ILE A 103 7.64 7.87 10.46
C ILE A 103 6.77 6.60 10.36
N VAL A 104 6.27 6.27 9.16
CA VAL A 104 5.41 5.09 8.93
C VAL A 104 6.16 3.78 9.22
N ASN A 105 7.44 3.67 8.87
CA ASN A 105 8.23 2.46 9.11
C ASN A 105 8.72 2.30 10.56
N HIS A 106 9.00 3.40 11.27
CA HIS A 106 9.48 3.32 12.65
C HIS A 106 8.36 3.10 13.67
N TYR A 107 7.12 3.51 13.38
CA TYR A 107 5.97 3.32 14.28
C TYR A 107 5.23 2.00 13.99
N LYS A 108 5.82 0.88 14.40
CA LYS A 108 5.17 -0.45 14.36
C LYS A 108 4.02 -0.63 15.37
N TYR A 109 3.89 0.29 16.32
CA TYR A 109 2.79 0.39 17.26
C TYR A 109 2.56 1.88 17.55
N ALA A 110 1.66 2.52 16.79
CA ALA A 110 1.05 3.75 17.25
C ALA A 110 0.15 3.40 18.45
N LYS A 111 0.75 3.29 19.63
CA LYS A 111 0.03 3.40 20.91
C LYS A 111 -0.16 4.88 21.19
N ASP A 112 -1.43 5.22 21.34
CA ASP A 112 -1.96 6.38 22.05
C ASP A 112 -1.37 7.74 21.65
N ILE A 113 -2.05 8.39 20.71
CA ILE A 113 -2.28 9.84 20.77
C ILE A 113 -3.79 10.03 20.93
#